data_AF-A0A8S3SV14-F1
#
_entry.id   AF-A0A8S3SV14-F1
#
_cell.length_a   1.000
_cell.length_b   1.000
_cell.length_c   1.000
_cell.angle_alpha   90.00
_cell.angle_beta   90.00
_cell.angle_gamma   90.00
#
_symmetry.space_group_name_H-M   'P 1'
#
loop_
_entity.id
_entity.type
_entity.pdbx_description
1 polymer ?
#
loop_
_entity_poly.entity_id
_entity_poly.type
_entity_poly.pdbx_seq_one_letter_code
_entity_poly.pdbx_strand_id
1 'polypeptide(L)'
;MQASRPRALITPLQLGLGVHVHHNFASRFLVSTLNSLGFCSSYYEVQKFESSAAAVQGVDLPGDISNSFVQFVADNVDHNTRTIDGLNTFHGMGIIAGITPGTKRTQPIPRIAFSTDEIKALAKIEIKYYKPQSDRMAELSYAELKNLNTLDKTFRLDLLSVIVWPLKYPIPMWSGFMQMVQTGDYPGKSSVSFLPMIDLNASDMTCIYSTLNFVANQAKRYDITAILTFDQPLYWKALSIVENENPGSTFEVYGFTIRTIPHRDELPRLNRESYE
;
A
#
# COMPACT_ATOMS: atom_id res chain seq x y z
N MET A 1 -7.97 -39.09 1.81
CA MET A 1 -8.34 -38.91 3.23
C MET A 1 -9.70 -38.23 3.42
N GLN A 2 -10.02 -37.09 2.79
CA GLN A 2 -11.33 -36.46 2.99
C GLN A 2 -12.50 -37.19 2.31
N ALA A 3 -12.26 -37.85 1.18
CA ALA A 3 -13.20 -38.82 0.58
C ALA A 3 -13.49 -40.02 1.50
N SER A 4 -12.54 -40.34 2.38
CA SER A 4 -12.59 -41.46 3.33
C SER A 4 -13.30 -41.08 4.63
N ARG A 5 -13.22 -39.80 5.03
CA ARG A 5 -13.87 -39.22 6.23
C ARG A 5 -14.33 -37.79 5.94
N PRO A 6 -15.50 -37.63 5.31
CA PRO A 6 -16.06 -36.31 5.05
C PRO A 6 -16.20 -35.51 6.35
N ARG A 7 -15.71 -34.27 6.37
CA ARG A 7 -15.80 -33.31 7.50
C ARG A 7 -14.98 -33.65 8.75
N ALA A 8 -14.16 -34.71 8.75
CA ALA A 8 -13.30 -35.04 9.89
C ALA A 8 -11.98 -34.23 9.91
N LEU A 9 -11.55 -33.70 8.77
CA LEU A 9 -10.30 -32.99 8.59
C LEU A 9 -10.52 -31.80 7.65
N ILE A 10 -9.93 -30.65 7.99
CA ILE A 10 -9.81 -29.51 7.08
C ILE A 10 -8.53 -29.73 6.29
N THR A 11 -8.65 -29.96 4.98
CA THR A 11 -7.48 -30.18 4.13
C THR A 11 -6.95 -28.84 3.58
N PRO A 12 -5.64 -28.56 3.70
CA PRO A 12 -5.06 -27.29 3.24
C PRO A 12 -5.33 -27.00 1.76
N LEU A 13 -5.32 -28.02 0.91
CA LEU A 13 -5.61 -27.88 -0.52
C LEU A 13 -7.04 -27.39 -0.77
N GLN A 14 -8.04 -27.97 -0.10
CA GLN A 14 -9.43 -27.60 -0.30
C GLN A 14 -9.76 -26.24 0.30
N LEU A 15 -9.16 -25.90 1.45
CA LEU A 15 -9.27 -24.56 2.00
C LEU A 15 -8.60 -23.53 1.09
N GLY A 16 -7.38 -23.80 0.62
CA GLY A 16 -6.64 -22.94 -0.29
C GLY A 16 -7.37 -22.72 -1.61
N LEU A 17 -7.96 -23.76 -2.20
CA LEU A 17 -8.79 -23.61 -3.40
C LEU A 17 -10.01 -22.72 -3.13
N GLY A 18 -10.69 -22.93 -2.00
CA GLY A 18 -11.84 -22.12 -1.61
C GLY A 18 -11.49 -20.64 -1.44
N VAL A 19 -10.39 -20.34 -0.73
CA VAL A 19 -9.85 -18.98 -0.56
C VAL A 19 -9.45 -18.38 -1.90
N HIS A 20 -8.79 -19.15 -2.77
CA HIS A 20 -8.38 -18.65 -4.09
C HIS A 20 -9.58 -18.28 -4.96
N VAL A 21 -10.61 -19.14 -5.02
CA VAL A 21 -11.84 -18.86 -5.77
C VAL A 21 -12.58 -17.66 -5.18
N HIS A 22 -12.67 -17.57 -3.85
CA HIS A 22 -13.31 -16.43 -3.19
C HIS A 22 -12.56 -15.13 -3.47
N HIS A 23 -11.23 -15.14 -3.40
CA HIS A 23 -10.39 -13.97 -3.68
C HIS A 23 -10.53 -13.47 -5.13
N ASN A 24 -10.58 -14.37 -6.12
CA ASN A 24 -10.67 -13.96 -7.53
C ASN A 24 -12.07 -13.52 -7.96
N PHE A 25 -13.12 -14.13 -7.41
CA PHE A 25 -14.47 -13.96 -7.93
C PHE A 25 -15.47 -13.35 -6.95
N ALA A 26 -15.11 -13.21 -5.67
CA ALA A 26 -15.99 -12.78 -4.58
C ALA A 26 -17.35 -13.51 -4.56
N SER A 27 -17.41 -14.76 -5.06
CA SER A 27 -18.67 -15.44 -5.36
C SER A 27 -18.93 -16.59 -4.39
N ARG A 28 -19.87 -16.37 -3.47
CA ARG A 28 -20.40 -17.44 -2.61
C ARG A 28 -21.00 -18.58 -3.42
N PHE A 29 -21.63 -18.28 -4.56
CA PHE A 29 -22.22 -19.28 -5.44
C PHE A 29 -21.16 -20.25 -5.98
N LEU A 30 -20.06 -19.72 -6.53
CA LEU A 30 -18.98 -20.56 -7.08
C LEU A 30 -18.34 -21.42 -5.99
N VAL A 31 -18.03 -20.84 -4.83
CA VAL A 31 -17.44 -21.59 -3.70
C VAL A 31 -18.41 -22.68 -3.21
N SER A 32 -19.72 -22.37 -3.11
CA SER A 32 -20.72 -23.34 -2.66
C SER A 32 -20.91 -24.49 -3.66
N THR A 33 -20.86 -24.20 -4.96
CA THR A 33 -20.92 -25.22 -6.03
C THR A 33 -19.68 -26.12 -6.03
N LEU A 34 -18.49 -25.56 -5.89
CA LEU A 34 -17.26 -26.36 -5.79
C LEU A 34 -17.21 -27.19 -4.51
N ASN A 35 -17.74 -26.65 -3.40
CA ASN A 35 -17.87 -27.39 -2.16
C ASN A 35 -18.85 -28.56 -2.27
N SER A 36 -20.01 -28.37 -2.92
CA SER A 36 -21.01 -29.45 -3.09
C SER A 36 -20.48 -30.59 -3.99
N LEU A 37 -19.60 -30.25 -4.94
CA LEU A 37 -18.86 -31.22 -5.76
C LEU A 37 -17.64 -31.83 -5.05
N GLY A 38 -17.32 -31.39 -3.83
CA GLY A 38 -16.23 -31.92 -3.00
C GLY A 38 -14.83 -31.38 -3.33
N PHE A 39 -14.71 -30.32 -4.13
CA PHE A 39 -13.43 -29.75 -4.55
C PHE A 39 -12.81 -28.80 -3.53
N CYS A 40 -13.61 -28.01 -2.79
CA CYS A 40 -13.10 -27.04 -1.82
C CYS A 40 -13.85 -27.07 -0.49
N SER A 41 -13.32 -26.34 0.49
CA SER A 41 -13.99 -26.11 1.79
C SER A 41 -15.27 -25.29 1.61
N SER A 42 -16.16 -25.34 2.60
CA SER A 42 -17.40 -24.56 2.55
C SER A 42 -17.11 -23.07 2.57
N TYR A 43 -18.03 -22.27 2.03
CA TYR A 43 -17.93 -20.81 2.06
C TYR A 43 -17.73 -20.28 3.50
N TYR A 44 -18.41 -20.90 4.47
CA TYR A 44 -18.26 -20.56 5.88
C TYR A 44 -16.83 -20.77 6.39
N GLU A 45 -16.20 -21.91 6.07
CA GLU A 45 -14.81 -22.16 6.51
C GLU A 45 -13.81 -21.23 5.80
N VAL A 46 -14.07 -20.89 4.53
CA VAL A 46 -13.26 -19.91 3.79
C VAL A 46 -13.32 -18.54 4.48
N GLN A 47 -14.52 -18.00 4.72
CA GLN A 47 -14.68 -16.71 5.41
C GLN A 47 -14.07 -16.72 6.81
N LYS A 48 -14.22 -17.83 7.54
CA LYS A 48 -13.65 -17.98 8.88
C LYS A 48 -12.13 -17.96 8.85
N PHE A 49 -11.52 -18.63 7.88
CA PHE A 49 -10.08 -18.60 7.70
C PHE A 49 -9.59 -17.19 7.33
N GLU A 50 -10.23 -16.52 6.37
CA GLU A 50 -9.87 -15.17 5.96
C GLU A 50 -9.98 -14.17 7.11
N SER A 51 -11.07 -14.24 7.89
CA SER A 51 -11.27 -13.39 9.07
C SER A 51 -10.23 -13.66 10.15
N SER A 52 -9.91 -14.93 10.40
CA SER A 52 -8.86 -15.32 11.35
C SER A 52 -7.49 -14.85 10.87
N ALA A 53 -7.19 -14.96 9.57
CA ALA A 53 -5.94 -14.52 8.97
C ALA A 53 -5.78 -13.00 9.09
N ALA A 54 -6.83 -12.23 8.80
CA ALA A 54 -6.84 -10.77 8.94
C ALA A 54 -6.58 -10.34 10.39
N ALA A 55 -7.22 -11.01 11.36
CA ALA A 55 -7.01 -10.71 12.77
C ALA A 55 -5.59 -10.99 13.26
N VAL A 56 -5.02 -12.11 12.80
CA VAL A 56 -3.66 -12.53 13.18
C VAL A 56 -2.62 -11.67 12.46
N GLN A 57 -2.91 -11.16 11.27
CA GLN A 57 -2.09 -10.15 10.61
C GLN A 57 -2.09 -8.83 11.38
N GLY A 58 -3.26 -8.41 11.87
CA GLY A 58 -3.42 -7.16 12.61
C GLY A 58 -3.14 -5.93 11.76
N VAL A 59 -2.91 -4.80 12.43
CA VAL A 59 -2.59 -3.50 11.82
C VAL A 59 -1.11 -3.12 11.92
N ASP A 60 -0.33 -4.03 12.51
CA ASP A 60 1.06 -3.81 12.90
C ASP A 60 2.03 -4.34 11.87
N LEU A 61 3.12 -3.60 11.68
CA LEU A 61 4.18 -3.99 10.76
C LEU A 61 4.83 -5.31 11.19
N PRO A 62 5.21 -6.18 10.25
CA PRO A 62 5.77 -7.48 10.54
C PRO A 62 7.23 -7.46 10.98
N GLY A 63 7.48 -8.06 12.15
CA GLY A 63 8.83 -8.39 12.63
C GLY A 63 9.49 -7.28 13.43
N ASP A 64 10.76 -7.47 13.75
CA ASP A 64 11.63 -6.39 14.21
C ASP A 64 12.09 -5.58 12.99
N ILE A 65 11.66 -4.32 12.93
CA ILE A 65 11.93 -3.41 11.81
C ILE A 65 12.92 -2.31 12.16
N SER A 66 13.56 -2.39 13.33
CA SER A 66 14.47 -1.37 13.86
C SER A 66 15.64 -1.03 12.92
N ASN A 67 16.10 -2.01 12.13
CA ASN A 67 17.16 -1.84 11.12
C ASN A 67 16.63 -1.97 9.67
N SER A 68 15.33 -1.76 9.45
CA SER A 68 14.74 -1.84 8.11
C SER A 68 14.40 -0.47 7.55
N PHE A 69 14.62 -0.30 6.25
CA PHE A 69 14.04 0.80 5.50
C PHE A 69 12.55 0.53 5.27
N VAL A 70 11.69 1.48 5.66
CA VAL A 70 10.24 1.38 5.52
C VAL A 70 9.71 2.52 4.67
N GLN A 71 9.11 2.18 3.54
CA GLN A 71 8.38 3.12 2.70
C GLN A 71 6.89 2.80 2.75
N PHE A 72 6.10 3.80 3.11
CA PHE A 72 4.66 3.78 3.01
C PHE A 72 4.23 4.30 1.64
N VAL A 73 3.24 3.64 1.05
CA VAL A 73 2.57 4.10 -0.16
C VAL A 73 1.09 4.16 0.18
N ALA A 74 0.47 5.30 -0.08
CA ALA A 74 -0.97 5.47 0.09
C ALA A 74 -1.57 5.96 -1.21
N ASP A 75 -2.67 5.33 -1.63
CA ASP A 75 -3.31 5.60 -2.91
C ASP A 75 -4.80 5.28 -2.89
N ASN A 76 -5.53 5.66 -3.94
CA ASN A 76 -6.92 5.27 -4.11
C ASN A 76 -7.09 3.74 -4.19
N VAL A 77 -8.10 3.25 -3.48
CA VAL A 77 -8.60 1.88 -3.65
C VAL A 77 -10.01 1.98 -4.19
N ASP A 78 -10.12 1.67 -5.48
CA ASP A 78 -11.38 1.61 -6.18
C ASP A 78 -11.80 0.15 -6.34
N HIS A 79 -12.92 -0.23 -5.70
CA HIS A 79 -13.47 -1.57 -5.85
C HIS A 79 -14.88 -1.52 -6.45
N ASN A 80 -15.04 -2.15 -7.62
CA ASN A 80 -16.33 -2.31 -8.27
C ASN A 80 -17.16 -3.37 -7.53
N THR A 81 -17.90 -2.97 -6.49
CA THR A 81 -18.73 -3.90 -5.72
C THR A 81 -19.91 -4.45 -6.56
N ARG A 82 -20.30 -3.76 -7.64
CA ARG A 82 -21.27 -4.19 -8.65
C ARG A 82 -20.75 -3.89 -10.05
N THR A 83 -20.72 -4.90 -10.91
CA THR A 83 -19.87 -4.90 -12.12
C THR A 83 -20.58 -4.50 -13.42
N ILE A 84 -21.91 -4.37 -13.42
CA ILE A 84 -22.68 -4.25 -14.68
C ILE A 84 -22.98 -2.78 -15.05
N ASP A 85 -23.28 -1.93 -14.07
CA ASP A 85 -23.66 -0.53 -14.29
C ASP A 85 -22.57 0.48 -13.86
N GLY A 86 -21.49 0.01 -13.22
CA GLY A 86 -20.44 0.87 -12.67
C GLY A 86 -20.94 1.75 -11.51
N LEU A 87 -22.12 1.48 -10.96
CA LEU A 87 -22.68 2.18 -9.80
C LEU A 87 -22.33 1.42 -8.52
N ASN A 88 -22.16 2.13 -7.41
CA ASN A 88 -21.70 1.61 -6.10
C ASN A 88 -20.26 1.08 -6.09
N THR A 89 -19.33 1.86 -6.63
CA THR A 89 -17.90 1.67 -6.42
C THR A 89 -17.51 2.07 -5.00
N PHE A 90 -16.73 1.23 -4.31
CA PHE A 90 -16.05 1.62 -3.08
C PHE A 90 -14.88 2.51 -3.46
N HIS A 91 -14.79 3.68 -2.82
CA HIS A 91 -13.71 4.65 -3.00
C HIS A 91 -13.06 4.93 -1.66
N GLY A 92 -11.97 4.21 -1.37
CA GLY A 92 -11.21 4.35 -0.13
C GLY A 92 -9.77 4.80 -0.36
N MET A 93 -9.05 4.99 0.74
CA MET A 93 -7.58 5.08 0.73
C MET A 93 -7.00 3.73 1.15
N GLY A 94 -6.18 3.14 0.29
CA GLY A 94 -5.34 1.99 0.61
C GLY A 94 -3.97 2.44 1.06
N ILE A 95 -3.39 1.69 1.99
CA ILE A 95 -2.04 1.98 2.49
C ILE A 95 -1.26 0.66 2.50
N ILE A 96 -0.04 0.69 1.97
CA ILE A 96 0.92 -0.41 2.04
C ILE A 96 2.23 0.09 2.64
N ALA A 97 2.99 -0.83 3.25
CA ALA A 97 4.35 -0.59 3.69
C ALA A 97 5.31 -1.59 3.01
N GLY A 98 6.28 -1.07 2.27
CA GLY A 98 7.43 -1.80 1.74
C GLY A 98 8.56 -1.78 2.77
N ILE A 99 9.01 -2.97 3.21
CA ILE A 99 10.05 -3.13 4.24
C ILE A 99 11.27 -3.78 3.61
N THR A 100 12.45 -3.19 3.79
CA THR A 100 13.71 -3.67 3.20
C THR A 100 14.82 -3.73 4.27
N PRO A 101 15.54 -4.86 4.43
CA PRO A 101 15.29 -6.15 3.80
C PRO A 101 13.93 -6.74 4.18
N GLY A 102 13.34 -7.55 3.30
CA GLY A 102 12.00 -8.08 3.49
C GLY A 102 11.89 -9.03 4.68
N THR A 103 10.81 -8.89 5.43
CA THR A 103 10.50 -9.75 6.57
C THR A 103 9.60 -10.91 6.13
N LYS A 104 9.75 -12.06 6.79
CA LYS A 104 8.87 -13.23 6.59
C LYS A 104 8.05 -13.43 7.86
N ARG A 105 6.72 -13.47 7.73
CA ARG A 105 5.82 -13.94 8.79
C ARG A 105 5.37 -15.36 8.47
N THR A 106 5.85 -16.32 9.24
CA THR A 106 5.27 -17.67 9.32
C THR A 106 4.64 -17.83 10.70
N GLN A 107 3.40 -17.40 10.81
CA GLN A 107 2.62 -17.56 12.04
C GLN A 107 1.44 -18.50 11.78
N PRO A 108 1.17 -19.46 12.68
CA PRO A 108 -0.02 -20.29 12.58
C PRO A 108 -1.25 -19.40 12.68
N ILE A 109 -2.26 -19.66 11.85
CA ILE A 109 -3.54 -18.93 11.88
C ILE A 109 -4.48 -19.71 12.80
N PRO A 110 -4.66 -19.30 14.09
CA PRO A 110 -5.65 -19.89 14.95
C PRO A 110 -7.04 -19.75 14.36
N ARG A 111 -7.88 -20.76 14.56
CA ARG A 111 -9.29 -20.72 14.15
C ARG A 111 -10.09 -19.95 15.19
N ILE A 112 -10.30 -18.66 14.95
CA ILE A 112 -10.99 -17.77 15.88
C ILE A 112 -12.43 -17.55 15.40
N ALA A 113 -13.35 -17.30 16.34
CA ALA A 113 -14.67 -16.78 16.04
C ALA A 113 -14.63 -15.27 16.21
N PHE A 114 -14.78 -14.54 15.12
CA PHE A 114 -14.91 -13.09 15.15
C PHE A 114 -16.34 -12.70 14.78
N SER A 115 -16.88 -11.72 15.49
CA SER A 115 -18.01 -10.94 14.99
C SER A 115 -17.54 -9.95 13.92
N THR A 116 -18.46 -9.55 13.03
CA THR A 116 -18.18 -8.52 12.03
C THR A 116 -17.70 -7.20 12.67
N ASP A 117 -18.21 -6.89 13.86
CA ASP A 117 -17.88 -5.65 14.58
C ASP A 117 -16.47 -5.68 15.18
N GLU A 118 -16.01 -6.85 15.65
CA GLU A 118 -14.62 -7.02 16.12
C GLU A 118 -13.61 -6.85 14.97
N ILE A 119 -13.91 -7.39 13.79
CA ILE A 119 -13.05 -7.22 12.60
C ILE A 119 -12.99 -5.74 12.20
N LYS A 120 -14.14 -5.07 12.18
CA LYS A 120 -14.22 -3.63 11.89
C LYS A 120 -13.44 -2.79 12.91
N ALA A 121 -13.52 -3.15 14.19
CA ALA A 121 -12.78 -2.46 15.24
C ALA A 121 -11.26 -2.67 15.11
N LEU A 122 -10.83 -3.88 14.72
CA LEU A 122 -9.43 -4.23 14.56
C LEU A 122 -8.74 -3.40 13.46
N ALA A 123 -9.41 -3.18 12.33
CA ALA A 123 -8.85 -2.47 11.17
C ALA A 123 -9.19 -0.97 11.13
N LYS A 124 -9.59 -0.36 12.26
CA LYS A 124 -10.03 1.03 12.27
C LYS A 124 -8.84 1.99 12.39
N ILE A 125 -8.67 2.84 11.37
CA ILE A 125 -7.83 4.05 11.47
C ILE A 125 -8.68 5.18 12.07
N GLU A 126 -8.11 5.89 13.03
CA GLU A 126 -8.75 7.08 13.61
C GLU A 126 -8.86 8.19 12.55
N ILE A 127 -10.08 8.67 12.30
CA ILE A 127 -10.33 9.79 11.40
C ILE A 127 -10.03 11.08 12.14
N LYS A 128 -9.01 11.80 11.67
CA LYS A 128 -8.72 13.17 12.11
C LYS A 128 -9.26 14.15 11.09
N TYR A 129 -10.23 14.95 11.49
CA TYR A 129 -10.85 15.94 10.61
C TYR A 129 -9.86 17.07 10.30
N TYR A 130 -9.61 17.29 9.01
CA TYR A 130 -8.78 18.40 8.58
C TYR A 130 -9.60 19.70 8.56
N LYS A 131 -9.08 20.74 9.20
CA LYS A 131 -9.61 22.10 9.13
C LYS A 131 -8.47 23.05 8.80
N PRO A 132 -8.44 23.67 7.60
CA PRO A 132 -7.36 24.58 7.25
C PRO A 132 -7.38 25.80 8.18
N GLN A 133 -6.23 26.14 8.78
CA GLN A 133 -6.09 27.35 9.60
C GLN A 133 -5.96 28.61 8.72
N SER A 134 -5.46 28.45 7.49
CA SER A 134 -5.49 29.45 6.44
C SER A 134 -5.50 28.74 5.08
N ASP A 135 -6.08 29.34 4.06
CA ASP A 135 -6.10 28.78 2.69
C ASP A 135 -4.83 29.15 1.89
N ARG A 136 -3.72 29.38 2.62
CA ARG A 136 -2.48 29.91 2.04
C ARG A 136 -1.58 28.76 1.62
N MET A 137 -1.84 28.17 0.46
CA MET A 137 -0.74 27.53 -0.26
C MET A 137 0.24 28.61 -0.69
N ALA A 138 1.55 28.33 -0.55
CA ALA A 138 2.54 29.15 -1.22
C ALA A 138 2.22 29.16 -2.73
N GLU A 139 2.28 30.33 -3.35
CA GLU A 139 2.00 30.47 -4.77
C GLU A 139 3.00 29.60 -5.56
N LEU A 140 2.51 28.55 -6.22
CA LEU A 140 3.31 27.67 -7.06
C LEU A 140 3.70 28.44 -8.33
N SER A 141 4.90 29.03 -8.32
CA SER A 141 5.48 29.61 -9.52
C SER A 141 6.15 28.51 -10.34
N TYR A 142 5.61 28.24 -11.52
CA TYR A 142 6.29 27.40 -12.50
C TYR A 142 7.30 28.24 -13.26
N ALA A 143 8.52 27.72 -13.41
CA ALA A 143 9.45 28.31 -14.37
C ALA A 143 8.84 28.20 -15.77
N GLU A 144 8.96 29.26 -16.57
CA GLU A 144 8.52 29.23 -17.96
C GLU A 144 9.23 28.07 -18.67
N LEU A 145 8.45 27.10 -19.14
CA LEU A 145 8.99 25.99 -19.91
C LEU A 145 9.55 26.58 -21.21
N LYS A 146 10.88 26.56 -21.34
CA LYS A 146 11.52 26.90 -22.62
C LYS A 146 10.92 25.99 -23.67
N ASN A 147 10.33 26.60 -24.71
CA ASN A 147 9.74 25.87 -25.82
C ASN A 147 10.87 25.25 -26.66
N LEU A 148 11.40 24.13 -26.17
CA LEU A 148 12.47 23.38 -26.80
C LEU A 148 11.85 22.56 -27.94
N ASN A 149 11.76 23.18 -29.11
CA ASN A 149 11.45 22.47 -30.35
C ASN A 149 12.64 21.56 -30.69
N THR A 150 12.64 20.36 -30.12
CA THR A 150 13.62 19.32 -30.46
C THR A 150 12.98 18.36 -31.43
N LEU A 151 13.70 17.99 -32.49
CA LEU A 151 13.26 16.87 -33.33
C LEU A 151 13.30 15.62 -32.47
N ASP A 152 12.15 14.94 -32.32
CA ASP A 152 12.08 13.65 -31.62
C ASP A 152 12.86 12.59 -32.42
N LYS A 153 14.15 12.48 -32.11
CA LYS A 153 15.03 11.44 -32.66
C LYS A 153 14.85 10.11 -31.93
N THR A 154 14.13 10.12 -30.81
CA THR A 154 13.90 8.97 -29.93
C THR A 154 12.65 8.17 -30.30
N PHE A 155 11.72 8.70 -31.10
CA PHE A 155 10.52 7.96 -31.54
C PHE A 155 10.84 6.58 -32.14
N ARG A 156 11.91 6.48 -32.94
CA ARG A 156 12.36 5.20 -33.51
C ARG A 156 12.96 4.28 -32.45
N LEU A 157 13.59 4.83 -31.42
CA LEU A 157 14.09 4.07 -30.27
C LEU A 157 12.94 3.61 -29.37
N ASP A 158 11.89 4.41 -29.18
CA ASP A 158 10.70 4.01 -28.44
C ASP A 158 9.97 2.88 -29.16
N LEU A 159 9.74 3.02 -30.47
CA LEU A 159 9.16 1.97 -31.30
C LEU A 159 10.02 0.70 -31.29
N LEU A 160 11.34 0.84 -31.44
CA LEU A 160 12.27 -0.28 -31.34
C LEU A 160 12.21 -0.92 -29.96
N SER A 161 12.13 -0.14 -28.88
CA SER A 161 12.05 -0.62 -27.50
C SER A 161 10.75 -1.39 -27.26
N VAL A 162 9.62 -0.89 -27.75
CA VAL A 162 8.31 -1.56 -27.70
C VAL A 162 8.32 -2.89 -28.46
N ILE A 163 9.03 -2.96 -29.60
CA ILE A 163 9.13 -4.19 -30.42
C ILE A 163 10.15 -5.17 -29.83
N VAL A 164 11.30 -4.68 -29.36
CA VAL A 164 12.43 -5.50 -28.91
C VAL A 164 12.24 -6.02 -27.49
N TRP A 165 11.57 -5.26 -26.60
CA TRP A 165 11.33 -5.71 -25.23
C TRP A 165 10.61 -7.06 -25.18
N PRO A 166 9.48 -7.30 -25.87
CA PRO A 166 8.82 -8.60 -25.91
C PRO A 166 9.70 -9.75 -26.45
N LEU A 167 10.74 -9.44 -27.23
CA LEU A 167 11.58 -10.42 -27.92
C LEU A 167 12.84 -10.81 -27.13
N LYS A 168 13.20 -10.07 -26.08
CA LYS A 168 14.35 -10.39 -25.21
C LYS A 168 13.88 -11.05 -23.94
N TYR A 169 14.49 -12.17 -23.55
CA TYR A 169 14.30 -12.77 -22.24
C TYR A 169 15.66 -13.05 -21.58
N PRO A 170 15.88 -12.67 -20.32
CA PRO A 170 14.96 -11.95 -19.42
C PRO A 170 14.94 -10.43 -19.68
N ILE A 171 13.75 -9.80 -19.55
CA ILE A 171 13.60 -8.33 -19.60
C ILE A 171 13.79 -7.81 -18.17
N PRO A 172 14.81 -6.99 -17.87
CA PRO A 172 14.84 -6.25 -16.62
C PRO A 172 13.65 -5.27 -16.63
N MET A 173 12.61 -5.55 -15.84
CA MET A 173 11.52 -4.60 -15.60
C MET A 173 12.04 -3.38 -14.84
N TRP A 174 11.15 -2.48 -14.41
CA TRP A 174 11.52 -1.31 -13.61
C TRP A 174 12.49 -1.63 -12.46
N SER A 175 12.29 -2.73 -11.73
CA SER A 175 13.22 -3.18 -10.68
C SER A 175 14.63 -3.49 -11.19
N GLY A 176 14.75 -4.11 -12.37
CA GLY A 176 16.03 -4.42 -13.00
C GLY A 176 16.70 -3.17 -13.55
N PHE A 177 15.94 -2.26 -14.15
CA PHE A 177 16.45 -0.95 -14.56
C PHE A 177 16.97 -0.16 -13.34
N MET A 178 16.19 -0.08 -12.27
CA MET A 178 16.59 0.59 -11.03
C MET A 178 17.86 -0.04 -10.44
N GLN A 179 17.99 -1.38 -10.47
CA GLN A 179 19.22 -2.06 -10.06
C GLN A 179 20.43 -1.73 -10.96
N MET A 180 20.22 -1.52 -12.27
CA MET A 180 21.30 -1.17 -13.20
C MET A 180 21.82 0.25 -12.99
N VAL A 181 20.97 1.20 -12.60
CA VAL A 181 21.35 2.60 -12.40
C VAL A 181 21.73 2.91 -10.95
N GLN A 182 21.36 2.05 -10.00
CA GLN A 182 21.69 2.23 -8.60
C GLN A 182 23.18 2.00 -8.35
N THR A 183 23.77 2.89 -7.55
CA THR A 183 25.12 2.72 -7.00
C THR A 183 25.00 2.29 -5.53
N GLY A 184 25.79 1.30 -5.11
CA GLY A 184 25.79 0.77 -3.74
C GLY A 184 25.37 -0.70 -3.63
N ASP A 185 25.38 -1.19 -2.39
CA ASP A 185 25.07 -2.59 -2.10
C ASP A 185 23.56 -2.86 -2.20
N TYR A 186 23.20 -4.02 -2.76
CA TYR A 186 21.81 -4.45 -2.83
C TYR A 186 21.29 -4.78 -1.41
N PRO A 187 20.32 -4.02 -0.88
CA PRO A 187 19.86 -4.19 0.50
C PRO A 187 18.93 -5.40 0.69
N GLY A 188 18.69 -6.19 -0.35
CA GLY A 188 17.77 -7.32 -0.34
C GLY A 188 16.39 -7.01 -0.92
N LYS A 189 15.56 -8.05 -1.07
CA LYS A 189 14.21 -7.93 -1.62
C LYS A 189 13.26 -7.39 -0.55
N SER A 190 12.46 -6.40 -0.89
CA SER A 190 11.44 -5.86 0.02
C SER A 190 10.27 -6.83 0.23
N SER A 191 9.67 -6.80 1.41
CA SER A 191 8.35 -7.40 1.68
C SER A 191 7.28 -6.31 1.69
N VAL A 192 6.07 -6.63 1.22
CA VAL A 192 4.93 -5.71 1.23
C VAL A 192 3.97 -6.12 2.33
N SER A 193 3.58 -5.15 3.16
CA SER A 193 2.56 -5.31 4.20
C SER A 193 1.36 -4.42 3.87
N PHE A 194 0.18 -5.03 3.81
CA PHE A 194 -1.07 -4.29 3.69
C PHE A 194 -1.45 -3.71 5.05
N LEU A 195 -1.73 -2.43 5.09
CA LEU A 195 -2.23 -1.72 6.26
C LEU A 195 -3.73 -1.48 6.12
N PRO A 196 -4.44 -1.13 7.20
CA PRO A 196 -5.87 -0.93 7.14
C PRO A 196 -6.25 0.18 6.16
N MET A 197 -7.40 0.01 5.53
CA MET A 197 -7.95 1.01 4.61
C MET A 197 -8.72 2.09 5.38
N ILE A 198 -8.74 3.29 4.83
CA ILE A 198 -9.63 4.35 5.30
C ILE A 198 -10.86 4.36 4.39
N ASP A 199 -12.04 4.16 4.98
CA ASP A 199 -13.34 4.25 4.31
C ASP A 199 -13.75 5.73 4.16
N LEU A 200 -12.93 6.47 3.43
CA LEU A 200 -13.15 7.85 3.00
C LEU A 200 -12.57 8.00 1.61
N ASN A 201 -13.18 8.86 0.80
CA ASN A 201 -12.67 9.18 -0.53
C ASN A 201 -11.20 9.63 -0.43
N ALA A 202 -10.31 8.99 -1.19
CA ALA A 202 -8.88 9.29 -1.14
C ALA A 202 -8.56 10.75 -1.46
N SER A 203 -9.38 11.42 -2.27
CA SER A 203 -9.26 12.83 -2.60
C SER A 203 -9.75 13.79 -1.51
N ASP A 204 -10.38 13.33 -0.44
CA ASP A 204 -10.77 14.16 0.70
C ASP A 204 -9.53 14.57 1.52
N MET A 205 -9.38 15.86 1.81
CA MET A 205 -8.30 16.39 2.64
C MET A 205 -8.28 15.74 4.03
N THR A 206 -9.45 15.40 4.59
CA THR A 206 -9.56 14.69 5.86
C THR A 206 -8.99 13.27 5.77
N CYS A 207 -9.21 12.59 4.64
CA CYS A 207 -8.67 11.25 4.40
C CYS A 207 -7.13 11.28 4.30
N ILE A 208 -6.60 12.24 3.54
CA ILE A 208 -5.14 12.43 3.39
C ILE A 208 -4.51 12.84 4.73
N TYR A 209 -5.15 13.75 5.49
CA TYR A 209 -4.67 14.15 6.81
C TYR A 209 -4.67 13.00 7.82
N SER A 210 -5.71 12.17 7.82
CA SER A 210 -5.79 10.96 8.65
C SER A 210 -4.70 9.96 8.26
N THR A 211 -4.44 9.80 6.96
CA THR A 211 -3.37 8.94 6.42
C THR A 211 -2.00 9.40 6.90
N LEU A 212 -1.70 10.70 6.79
CA LEU A 212 -0.45 11.28 7.28
C LEU A 212 -0.28 10.95 8.76
N ASN A 213 -1.26 11.33 9.60
CA ASN A 213 -1.23 11.09 11.04
C ASN A 213 -1.05 9.61 11.41
N PHE A 214 -1.73 8.71 10.71
CA PHE A 214 -1.56 7.28 10.89
C PHE A 214 -0.11 6.85 10.63
N VAL A 215 0.49 7.31 9.53
CA VAL A 215 1.89 7.00 9.19
C VAL A 215 2.87 7.60 10.20
N ALA A 216 2.64 8.82 10.70
CA ALA A 216 3.45 9.39 11.78
C ALA A 216 3.38 8.58 13.08
N ASN A 217 2.19 8.12 13.45
CA ASN A 217 2.01 7.29 14.63
C ASN A 217 2.75 5.95 14.48
N GLN A 218 2.73 5.35 13.29
CA GLN A 218 3.52 4.15 13.01
C GLN A 218 5.01 4.44 13.07
N ALA A 219 5.47 5.53 12.46
CA ALA A 219 6.88 5.95 12.51
C ALA A 219 7.38 6.09 13.95
N LYS A 220 6.60 6.78 14.80
CA LYS A 220 6.88 6.95 16.22
C LYS A 220 6.86 5.63 16.99
N ARG A 221 5.91 4.75 16.69
CA ARG A 221 5.75 3.47 17.38
C ARG A 221 6.93 2.53 17.16
N TYR A 222 7.50 2.54 15.96
CA TYR A 222 8.63 1.67 15.60
C TYR A 222 10.00 2.36 15.64
N ASP A 223 10.05 3.64 16.05
CA ASP A 223 11.25 4.47 16.05
C ASP A 223 11.97 4.51 14.68
N ILE A 224 11.18 4.70 13.62
CA ILE A 224 11.66 4.74 12.23
C ILE A 224 11.37 6.11 11.60
N THR A 225 12.15 6.48 10.59
CA THR A 225 11.78 7.55 9.67
C THR A 225 10.82 6.99 8.62
N ALA A 226 9.55 7.39 8.64
CA ALA A 226 8.62 7.00 7.60
C ALA A 226 8.82 7.86 6.35
N ILE A 227 8.88 7.20 5.19
CA ILE A 227 8.79 7.84 3.88
C ILE A 227 7.41 7.50 3.32
N LEU A 228 6.58 8.52 3.09
CA LEU A 228 5.25 8.37 2.50
C LEU A 228 5.24 8.90 1.07
N THR A 229 4.77 8.06 0.15
CA THR A 229 4.57 8.41 -1.26
C THR A 229 3.09 8.30 -1.62
N PHE A 230 2.67 9.24 -2.47
CA PHE A 230 1.33 9.33 -3.06
C PHE A 230 1.46 9.43 -4.58
N ASP A 231 0.36 9.22 -5.30
CA ASP A 231 0.24 9.70 -6.68
C ASP A 231 0.33 11.24 -6.73
N GLN A 232 0.51 11.82 -7.92
CA GLN A 232 0.75 13.26 -8.05
C GLN A 232 -0.44 14.11 -7.51
N PRO A 233 -1.71 13.86 -7.85
CA PRO A 233 -2.84 14.61 -7.30
C PRO A 233 -2.95 14.56 -5.77
N LEU A 234 -2.79 13.39 -5.15
CA LEU A 234 -2.87 13.25 -3.69
C LEU A 234 -1.64 13.85 -3.01
N TYR A 235 -0.47 13.75 -3.64
CA TYR A 235 0.77 14.39 -3.16
C TYR A 235 0.60 15.91 -2.99
N TRP A 236 -0.01 16.59 -3.96
CA TRP A 236 -0.23 18.05 -3.86
C TRP A 236 -1.12 18.44 -2.69
N LYS A 237 -2.18 17.66 -2.44
CA LYS A 237 -3.06 17.87 -1.29
C LYS A 237 -2.33 17.60 0.03
N ALA A 238 -1.53 16.54 0.08
CA ALA A 238 -0.70 16.22 1.24
C ALA A 238 0.34 17.32 1.51
N LEU A 239 0.96 17.88 0.46
CA LEU A 239 1.87 19.01 0.56
C LEU A 239 1.17 20.25 1.15
N SER A 240 -0.01 20.60 0.63
CA SER A 240 -0.84 21.70 1.14
C SER A 240 -1.14 21.54 2.64
N ILE A 241 -1.46 20.32 3.08
CA ILE A 241 -1.70 20.01 4.49
C ILE A 241 -0.44 20.27 5.32
N VAL A 242 0.72 19.77 4.90
CA VAL A 242 1.98 19.90 5.63
C VAL A 242 2.44 21.36 5.70
N GLU A 243 2.29 22.14 4.63
CA GLU A 243 2.64 23.58 4.62
C GLU A 243 1.76 24.42 5.55
N ASN A 244 0.49 24.02 5.73
CA ASN A 244 -0.46 24.71 6.61
C ASN A 244 -0.39 24.26 8.07
N GLU A 245 0.43 23.24 8.42
CA GLU A 245 0.69 22.89 9.81
C GLU A 245 1.62 23.91 10.47
N ASN A 246 1.39 24.20 11.75
CA ASN A 246 2.21 25.15 12.52
C ASN A 246 3.68 24.66 12.63
N PRO A 247 4.66 25.58 12.73
CA PRO A 247 6.07 25.22 12.91
C PRO A 247 6.26 24.35 14.16
N GLY A 248 6.58 23.07 13.94
CA GLY A 248 6.47 21.97 14.92
C GLY A 248 5.75 20.73 14.37
N SER A 249 5.39 20.71 13.09
CA SER A 249 4.76 19.60 12.38
C SER A 249 5.55 18.29 12.53
N THR A 250 4.83 17.16 12.56
CA THR A 250 5.47 15.82 12.62
C THR A 250 6.07 15.43 11.26
N PHE A 251 5.86 16.23 10.22
CA PHE A 251 6.25 15.96 8.84
C PHE A 251 7.10 17.07 8.23
N GLU A 252 8.04 16.65 7.39
CA GLU A 252 8.87 17.47 6.51
C GLU A 252 8.75 16.97 5.07
N VAL A 253 8.87 17.88 4.11
CA VAL A 253 8.82 17.57 2.67
C VAL A 253 10.25 17.43 2.15
N TYR A 254 10.55 16.28 1.53
CA TYR A 254 11.84 16.02 0.89
C TYR A 254 11.64 15.50 -0.53
N GLY A 255 11.93 16.35 -1.53
CA GLY A 255 11.71 16.02 -2.95
C GLY A 255 10.22 15.78 -3.23
N PHE A 256 9.88 14.58 -3.71
CA PHE A 256 8.51 14.10 -3.95
C PHE A 256 8.00 13.16 -2.84
N THR A 257 8.57 13.26 -1.64
CA THR A 257 8.23 12.41 -0.51
C THR A 257 7.91 13.23 0.72
N ILE A 258 6.97 12.74 1.53
CA ILE A 258 6.71 13.29 2.85
C ILE A 258 7.40 12.39 3.86
N ARG A 259 8.26 12.99 4.70
CA ARG A 259 9.03 12.29 5.71
C ARG A 259 8.57 12.71 7.09
N THR A 260 8.60 11.80 8.06
CA THR A 260 8.42 12.18 9.46
C THR A 260 9.72 12.75 10.02
N ILE A 261 9.65 13.84 10.79
CA ILE A 261 10.82 14.37 11.49
C ILE A 261 11.18 13.41 12.63
N PRO A 262 12.36 12.78 12.64
CA PRO A 262 12.77 11.94 13.76
C PRO A 262 12.95 12.79 15.02
N HIS A 263 12.63 12.24 16.19
CA HIS A 263 12.74 12.92 17.48
C HIS A 263 14.20 13.11 17.96
N ARG A 264 15.19 13.01 17.06
CA ARG A 264 16.62 13.10 17.37
C ARG A 264 17.22 14.35 16.73
N ASP A 265 17.87 15.15 17.57
CA ASP A 265 18.67 16.34 17.26
C ASP A 265 19.90 16.08 16.33
N GLU A 266 19.97 14.96 15.61
CA GLU A 266 21.18 14.54 14.91
C GLU A 266 20.86 13.80 13.59
N LEU A 267 20.41 14.53 12.58
CA LEU A 267 20.79 14.24 11.20
C LEU A 267 21.22 15.56 10.56
N PRO A 268 22.40 15.63 9.92
CA PRO A 268 22.84 16.87 9.29
C PRO A 268 21.82 17.24 8.22
N ARG A 269 21.29 18.45 8.32
CA ARG A 269 20.54 19.09 7.24
C ARG A 269 21.41 18.99 5.99
N LEU A 270 21.07 18.10 5.07
CA LEU A 270 21.71 18.06 3.75
C LEU A 270 21.40 19.42 3.12
N ASN A 271 22.43 20.25 3.02
CA ASN A 271 22.35 21.58 2.43
C ASN A 271 21.71 21.46 1.05
N ARG A 272 20.70 22.30 0.79
CA ARG A 272 20.00 22.43 -0.49
C ARG A 272 20.89 23.00 -1.62
N GLU A 273 22.21 23.04 -1.45
CA GLU A 273 23.14 23.66 -2.38
C GLU A 273 24.17 22.62 -2.85
N SER A 274 23.82 21.89 -3.91
CA SER A 274 24.76 21.44 -4.95
C SER A 274 24.05 20.51 -5.95
N TYR A 275 23.26 21.10 -6.84
CA TYR A 275 23.01 20.54 -8.16
C TYR A 275 23.03 21.71 -9.14
N GLU A 276 24.23 22.20 -9.43
CA GLU A 276 24.55 22.84 -10.71
C GLU A 276 24.90 21.77 -11.74
#